data_AF-A0A4Q3J7Q5-F1
#
_entry.id   AF-A0A4Q3J7Q5-F1
#
_cell.length_a   1.000
_cell.length_b   1.000
_cell.length_c   1.000
_cell.angle_alpha   90.00
_cell.angle_beta   90.00
_cell.angle_gamma   90.00
#
_symmetry.space_group_name_H-M   'P 1'
#
loop_
_entity.id
_entity.type
_entity.pdbx_description
1 polymer ?
#
loop_
_entity_poly.entity_id
_entity_poly.type
_entity_poly.pdbx_seq_one_letter_code
_entity_poly.pdbx_strand_id
1 'polypeptide(L)'
;MKSKYSHVIMLLSAIAAFLPVLGVDYLLDSYVRMKERAQLQQVVDSVTERVRGTAQDAIGSLRTILATSPSLCTPTFIANVHRQMESSLYLKQVLVENADGVQYCDAFGKQVSYSPLSESLSIPGNAETMTIVKLGEMPTPVIKVTQNFGGQRKVSAFVPLIANPPDSLLRGLKPTAMVRLSLTNGTSVLSASDPAAFDNRGDTEFLSGQSIAGEIPVRAEAAVPFAMVRADYADLDASFTIVACLMSGAFLILSLQYVRRSKLPAFDLERAIEAG
;
A
#
# COMPACT_ATOMS: atom_id res chain seq x y z
N MET A 1 47.01 -37.20 -19.88
CA MET A 1 45.85 -36.29 -20.08
C MET A 1 44.96 -36.10 -18.84
N LYS A 2 44.93 -37.01 -17.84
CA LYS A 2 44.08 -36.88 -16.63
C LYS A 2 44.42 -35.69 -15.69
N SER A 3 45.67 -35.24 -15.62
CA SER A 3 46.09 -34.14 -14.72
C SER A 3 45.51 -32.76 -15.11
N LYS A 4 45.46 -32.42 -16.42
CA LYS A 4 44.93 -31.11 -16.87
C LYS A 4 43.46 -30.92 -16.50
N TYR A 5 42.64 -31.97 -16.59
CA TYR A 5 41.23 -31.90 -16.18
C TYR A 5 41.05 -31.82 -14.66
N SER A 6 41.96 -32.42 -13.89
CA SER A 6 41.89 -32.38 -12.42
C SER A 6 42.12 -30.97 -11.87
N HIS A 7 43.07 -30.21 -12.43
CA HIS A 7 43.31 -28.82 -12.02
C HIS A 7 42.14 -27.90 -12.41
N VAL A 8 41.55 -28.11 -13.59
CA VAL A 8 40.36 -27.35 -14.03
C VAL A 8 39.15 -27.64 -13.13
N ILE A 9 38.92 -28.90 -12.76
CA ILE A 9 37.81 -29.27 -11.85
C ILE A 9 38.04 -28.71 -10.43
N MET A 10 39.29 -28.74 -9.95
CA MET A 10 39.64 -28.15 -8.65
C MET A 10 39.37 -26.63 -8.65
N LEU A 11 39.80 -25.93 -9.69
CA LEU A 11 39.58 -24.49 -9.84
C LEU A 11 38.08 -24.16 -9.94
N LEU A 12 37.31 -24.92 -10.72
CA LEU A 12 35.86 -24.78 -10.79
C LEU A 12 35.17 -25.05 -9.45
N SER A 13 35.63 -26.04 -8.68
CA SER A 13 35.09 -26.33 -7.34
C SER A 13 35.42 -25.22 -6.34
N ALA A 14 36.60 -24.61 -6.44
CA ALA A 14 36.99 -23.47 -5.61
C ALA A 14 36.15 -22.23 -5.95
N ILE A 15 35.91 -21.94 -7.23
CA ILE A 15 35.01 -20.85 -7.65
C ILE A 15 33.58 -21.13 -7.20
N ALA A 16 33.09 -22.36 -7.37
CA ALA A 16 31.75 -22.76 -6.94
C ALA A 16 31.55 -22.63 -5.42
N ALA A 17 32.60 -22.79 -4.62
CA ALA A 17 32.53 -22.62 -3.18
C ALA A 17 32.17 -21.20 -2.75
N PHE A 18 32.41 -20.18 -3.57
CA PHE A 18 32.07 -18.78 -3.28
C PHE A 18 30.67 -18.37 -3.77
N LEU A 19 29.99 -19.22 -4.55
CA LEU A 19 28.63 -18.94 -5.02
C LEU A 19 27.63 -18.64 -3.89
N PRO A 20 27.65 -19.35 -2.73
CA PRO A 20 26.73 -19.04 -1.63
C PRO A 20 26.89 -17.61 -1.11
N VAL A 21 28.13 -17.13 -0.99
CA VAL A 21 28.42 -15.77 -0.49
C VAL A 21 27.92 -14.71 -1.46
N LEU A 22 28.17 -14.90 -2.76
CA LEU A 22 27.66 -14.00 -3.81
C LEU A 22 26.12 -14.04 -3.92
N GLY A 23 25.50 -15.15 -3.56
CA GLY A 23 24.05 -15.34 -3.61
C GLY A 23 23.28 -14.69 -2.45
N VAL A 24 23.94 -14.36 -1.33
CA VAL A 24 23.27 -13.79 -0.13
C VAL A 24 22.55 -12.50 -0.47
N ASP A 25 23.22 -11.56 -1.11
CA ASP A 25 22.63 -10.26 -1.49
C ASP A 25 21.38 -10.44 -2.35
N TYR A 26 21.46 -11.30 -3.36
CA TYR A 26 20.35 -11.55 -4.27
C TYR A 26 19.15 -12.19 -3.55
N LEU A 27 19.41 -13.17 -2.67
CA LEU A 27 18.37 -13.84 -1.89
C LEU A 27 17.73 -12.88 -0.89
N LEU A 28 18.55 -12.09 -0.19
CA LEU A 28 18.09 -11.11 0.79
C LEU A 28 17.25 -10.03 0.12
N ASP A 29 17.74 -9.42 -0.97
CA ASP A 29 16.99 -8.41 -1.72
C ASP A 29 15.65 -8.95 -2.20
N SER A 30 15.65 -10.17 -2.77
CA SER A 30 14.41 -10.81 -3.23
C SER A 30 13.43 -11.05 -2.09
N TYR A 31 13.93 -11.53 -0.94
CA TYR A 31 13.11 -11.77 0.24
C TYR A 31 12.52 -10.47 0.81
N VAL A 32 13.35 -9.43 0.97
CA VAL A 32 12.93 -8.12 1.47
C VAL A 32 11.88 -7.52 0.54
N ARG A 33 12.10 -7.54 -0.78
CA ARG A 33 11.12 -7.08 -1.78
C ARG A 33 9.79 -7.79 -1.64
N MET A 34 9.80 -9.11 -1.54
CA MET A 34 8.58 -9.90 -1.43
C MET A 34 7.82 -9.59 -0.13
N LYS A 35 8.52 -9.64 1.02
CA LYS A 35 7.92 -9.43 2.34
C LYS A 35 7.35 -8.03 2.49
N GLU A 36 8.11 -7.01 2.09
CA GLU A 36 7.74 -5.60 2.29
C GLU A 36 6.67 -5.17 1.30
N ARG A 37 6.68 -5.68 0.06
CA ARG A 37 5.53 -5.50 -0.85
C ARG A 37 4.26 -6.13 -0.30
N ALA A 38 4.34 -7.33 0.28
CA ALA A 38 3.17 -7.96 0.89
C ALA A 38 2.62 -7.14 2.06
N GLN A 39 3.50 -6.60 2.91
CA GLN A 39 3.10 -5.71 4.01
C GLN A 39 2.48 -4.40 3.51
N LEU A 40 3.10 -3.75 2.51
CA LEU A 40 2.55 -2.54 1.90
C LEU A 40 1.18 -2.80 1.27
N GLN A 41 1.03 -3.92 0.56
CA GLN A 41 -0.23 -4.33 -0.05
C GLN A 41 -1.32 -4.50 1.00
N GLN A 42 -1.03 -5.21 2.10
CA GLN A 42 -1.98 -5.39 3.20
C GLN A 42 -2.43 -4.06 3.81
N VAL A 43 -1.52 -3.09 3.94
CA VAL A 43 -1.87 -1.76 4.46
C VAL A 43 -2.78 -1.02 3.49
N VAL A 44 -2.44 -0.94 2.20
CA VAL A 44 -3.30 -0.25 1.22
C VAL A 44 -4.66 -0.92 1.07
N ASP A 45 -4.73 -2.25 1.12
CA ASP A 45 -5.99 -3.01 1.08
C ASP A 45 -6.86 -2.71 2.31
N SER A 46 -6.26 -2.60 3.50
CA SER A 46 -7.00 -2.23 4.71
C SER A 46 -7.57 -0.81 4.65
N VAL A 47 -6.86 0.11 3.99
CA VAL A 47 -7.28 1.51 3.83
C VAL A 47 -8.41 1.58 2.79
N THR A 48 -8.25 0.93 1.64
CA THR A 48 -9.29 0.92 0.60
C THR A 48 -10.57 0.24 1.07
N GLU A 49 -10.48 -0.83 1.86
CA GLU A 49 -11.66 -1.49 2.43
C GLU A 49 -12.41 -0.58 3.41
N ARG A 50 -11.70 0.22 4.22
CA ARG A 50 -12.33 1.21 5.09
C ARG A 50 -13.01 2.32 4.30
N VAL A 51 -12.34 2.87 3.27
CA VAL A 51 -12.92 3.89 2.38
C VAL A 51 -14.16 3.34 1.67
N ARG A 52 -14.10 2.09 1.21
CA ARG A 52 -15.24 1.39 0.63
C ARG A 52 -16.38 1.29 1.63
N GLY A 53 -16.11 0.87 2.85
CA GLY A 53 -17.10 0.76 3.92
C GLY A 53 -17.78 2.10 4.24
N THR A 54 -17.02 3.20 4.36
CA THR A 54 -17.59 4.52 4.63
C THR A 54 -18.44 5.03 3.48
N ALA A 55 -18.01 4.84 2.23
CA ALA A 55 -18.78 5.24 1.06
C ALA A 55 -20.07 4.40 0.89
N GLN A 56 -20.00 3.09 1.12
CA GLN A 56 -21.18 2.22 1.08
C GLN A 56 -22.19 2.56 2.18
N ASP A 57 -21.72 2.89 3.39
CA ASP A 57 -22.59 3.37 4.48
C ASP A 57 -23.28 4.68 4.11
N ALA A 58 -22.59 5.60 3.43
CA ALA A 58 -23.18 6.84 2.92
C ALA A 58 -24.28 6.57 1.88
N ILE A 59 -24.03 5.70 0.91
CA ILE A 59 -25.00 5.31 -0.12
C ILE A 59 -26.21 4.64 0.53
N GLY A 60 -25.98 3.68 1.44
CA GLY A 60 -27.04 2.98 2.16
C GLY A 60 -27.90 3.92 3.02
N SER A 61 -27.26 4.82 3.75
CA SER A 61 -27.93 5.86 4.55
C SER A 61 -28.77 6.77 3.66
N LEU A 62 -28.21 7.27 2.56
CA LEU A 62 -28.90 8.17 1.63
C LEU A 62 -30.13 7.49 1.02
N ARG A 63 -30.00 6.24 0.56
CA ARG A 63 -31.13 5.46 0.03
C ARG A 63 -32.22 5.26 1.07
N THR A 64 -31.85 4.97 2.31
CA THR A 64 -32.81 4.77 3.41
C THR A 64 -33.56 6.06 3.73
N ILE A 65 -32.85 7.20 3.78
CA ILE A 65 -33.46 8.53 3.99
C ILE A 65 -34.47 8.82 2.89
N LEU A 66 -34.11 8.61 1.62
CA LEU A 66 -34.97 8.93 0.48
C LEU A 66 -36.16 7.96 0.35
N ALA A 67 -35.98 6.68 0.66
CA ALA A 67 -37.07 5.70 0.64
C ALA A 67 -38.12 5.95 1.72
N THR A 68 -37.70 6.46 2.89
CA THR A 68 -38.58 6.71 4.04
C THR A 68 -39.15 8.13 4.07
N SER A 69 -38.75 8.99 3.14
CA SER A 69 -39.12 10.40 3.13
C SER A 69 -39.70 10.82 1.77
N PRO A 70 -41.04 10.82 1.61
CA PRO A 70 -41.68 11.17 0.33
C PRO A 70 -41.48 12.64 -0.05
N SER A 71 -41.20 13.50 0.93
CA SER A 71 -41.04 14.94 0.74
C SER A 71 -39.79 15.45 1.46
N LEU A 72 -38.87 16.07 0.71
CA LEU A 72 -37.64 16.65 1.24
C LEU A 72 -37.91 17.90 2.09
N CYS A 73 -37.02 18.17 3.06
CA CYS A 73 -37.06 19.35 3.93
C CYS A 73 -38.33 19.50 4.79
N THR A 74 -39.03 18.40 5.05
CA THR A 74 -40.13 18.35 6.00
C THR A 74 -39.64 17.91 7.38
N PRO A 75 -40.39 18.16 8.47
CA PRO A 75 -40.02 17.68 9.80
C PRO A 75 -39.80 16.16 9.85
N THR A 76 -40.58 15.39 9.08
CA THR A 76 -40.42 13.94 8.96
C THR A 76 -39.12 13.55 8.26
N PHE A 77 -38.74 14.24 7.19
CA PHE A 77 -37.44 14.06 6.53
C PHE A 77 -36.27 14.34 7.49
N ILE A 78 -36.32 15.45 8.22
CA ILE A 78 -35.25 15.80 9.18
C ILE A 78 -35.15 14.76 10.31
N ALA A 79 -36.29 14.29 10.83
CA ALA A 79 -36.31 13.22 11.83
C ALA A 79 -35.70 11.91 11.30
N ASN A 80 -35.97 11.56 10.04
CA ASN A 80 -35.36 10.38 9.41
C ASN A 80 -33.85 10.55 9.20
N VAL A 81 -33.40 11.75 8.82
CA VAL A 81 -31.97 12.09 8.71
C VAL A 81 -31.30 11.94 10.07
N HIS A 82 -31.85 12.52 11.14
CA HIS A 82 -31.30 12.39 12.50
C HIS A 82 -31.22 10.94 12.93
N ARG A 83 -32.27 10.15 12.69
CA ARG A 83 -32.26 8.71 13.00
C ARG A 83 -31.13 7.98 12.29
N GLN A 84 -30.86 8.29 11.02
CA GLN A 84 -29.75 7.68 10.28
C GLN A 84 -28.39 8.17 10.76
N MET A 85 -28.28 9.44 11.17
CA MET A 85 -27.06 9.99 11.78
C MET A 85 -26.78 9.40 13.17
N GLU A 86 -27.81 9.02 13.92
CA GLU A 86 -27.68 8.31 15.20
C GLU A 86 -27.24 6.85 15.00
N SER A 87 -27.69 6.20 13.92
CA SER A 87 -27.31 4.81 13.63
C SER A 87 -25.99 4.66 12.88
N SER A 88 -25.61 5.64 12.05
CA SER A 88 -24.36 5.62 11.27
C SER A 88 -23.25 6.31 12.04
N LEU A 89 -22.08 5.66 12.14
CA LEU A 89 -20.88 6.23 12.75
C LEU A 89 -20.21 7.29 11.85
N TYR A 90 -20.49 7.25 10.54
CA TYR A 90 -19.76 8.00 9.53
C TYR A 90 -20.57 9.17 8.96
N LEU A 91 -21.90 9.13 9.02
CA LEU A 91 -22.75 10.21 8.51
C LEU A 91 -22.60 11.47 9.35
N LYS A 92 -21.93 12.50 8.79
CA LYS A 92 -21.68 13.77 9.49
C LYS A 92 -22.69 14.84 9.17
N GLN A 93 -23.21 14.84 7.95
CA GLN A 93 -24.16 15.84 7.49
C GLN A 93 -24.97 15.30 6.32
N VAL A 94 -26.19 15.83 6.16
CA VAL A 94 -27.02 15.68 4.97
C VAL A 94 -27.43 17.06 4.51
N LEU A 95 -27.36 17.31 3.21
CA LEU A 95 -27.70 18.58 2.57
C LEU A 95 -28.68 18.33 1.43
N VAL A 96 -29.69 19.19 1.34
CA VAL A 96 -30.56 19.27 0.17
C VAL A 96 -30.33 20.60 -0.53
N GLU A 97 -29.91 20.55 -1.78
CA GLU A 97 -29.62 21.71 -2.63
C GLU A 97 -30.25 21.56 -4.02
N ASN A 98 -30.33 22.64 -4.80
CA ASN A 98 -30.67 22.55 -6.23
C ASN A 98 -29.42 22.31 -7.10
N ALA A 99 -29.61 22.29 -8.42
CA ALA A 99 -28.51 22.21 -9.37
C ALA A 99 -27.55 23.42 -9.30
N ASP A 100 -28.03 24.58 -8.85
CA ASP A 100 -27.28 25.84 -8.74
C ASP A 100 -26.55 25.99 -7.38
N GLY A 101 -26.63 24.98 -6.48
CA GLY A 101 -25.99 25.02 -5.16
C GLY A 101 -26.74 25.81 -4.10
N VAL A 102 -27.99 26.20 -4.35
CA VAL A 102 -28.86 26.85 -3.34
C VAL A 102 -29.33 25.80 -2.36
N GLN A 103 -28.94 25.95 -1.09
CA GLN A 103 -29.36 25.10 0.02
C GLN A 103 -30.84 25.35 0.37
N TYR A 104 -31.62 24.27 0.45
CA TYR A 104 -33.00 24.30 0.98
C TYR A 104 -33.06 23.91 2.45
N CYS A 105 -32.36 22.85 2.83
CA CYS A 105 -32.28 22.38 4.19
C CYS A 105 -31.05 21.51 4.40
N ASP A 106 -30.66 21.32 5.65
CA ASP A 106 -29.63 20.42 6.10
C ASP A 106 -30.07 19.70 7.38
N ALA A 107 -29.26 18.78 7.89
CA ALA A 107 -29.63 18.06 9.11
C ALA A 107 -29.73 18.96 10.35
N PHE A 108 -28.93 20.02 10.46
CA PHE A 108 -28.80 20.82 11.69
C PHE A 108 -29.44 22.21 11.62
N GLY A 109 -30.10 22.56 10.51
CA GLY A 109 -30.67 23.89 10.31
C GLY A 109 -29.61 25.00 10.18
N LYS A 110 -28.42 24.67 9.69
CA LYS A 110 -27.30 25.58 9.49
C LYS A 110 -26.84 25.59 8.05
N GLN A 111 -26.29 26.72 7.59
CA GLN A 111 -25.67 26.77 6.28
C GLN A 111 -24.45 25.82 6.23
N VAL A 112 -24.45 24.91 5.26
CA VAL A 112 -23.37 23.93 5.08
C VAL A 112 -22.33 24.52 4.14
N SER A 113 -21.19 24.92 4.70
CA SER A 113 -20.05 25.37 3.91
C SER A 113 -19.20 24.17 3.50
N TYR A 114 -18.93 24.03 2.20
CA TYR A 114 -17.98 23.04 1.69
C TYR A 114 -17.30 23.55 0.43
N SER A 115 -16.08 23.08 0.16
CA SER A 115 -15.36 23.36 -1.08
C SER A 115 -14.98 22.06 -1.81
N PRO A 116 -15.22 21.96 -3.13
CA PRO A 116 -14.85 20.77 -3.87
C PRO A 116 -13.33 20.65 -4.00
N LEU A 117 -12.81 19.46 -3.72
CA LEU A 117 -11.41 19.07 -3.94
C LEU A 117 -11.27 18.20 -5.20
N SER A 118 -12.38 17.67 -5.71
CA SER A 118 -12.42 16.87 -6.92
C SER A 118 -13.63 17.19 -7.79
N GLU A 119 -13.62 16.65 -9.00
CA GLU A 119 -14.81 16.55 -9.84
C GLU A 119 -15.80 15.51 -9.28
N SER A 120 -17.02 15.55 -9.80
CA SER A 120 -18.06 14.55 -9.52
C SER A 120 -17.83 13.31 -10.37
N LEU A 121 -17.56 12.18 -9.73
CA LEU A 121 -17.33 10.89 -10.35
C LEU A 121 -18.57 10.00 -10.18
N SER A 122 -18.97 9.30 -11.23
CA SER A 122 -20.03 8.29 -11.14
C SER A 122 -19.54 7.07 -10.38
N ILE A 123 -20.40 6.49 -9.55
CA ILE A 123 -20.14 5.22 -8.88
C ILE A 123 -20.74 4.10 -9.74
N PRO A 124 -19.94 3.15 -10.26
CA PRO A 124 -20.45 1.99 -10.99
C PRO A 124 -21.55 1.26 -10.23
N GLY A 125 -22.63 0.87 -10.92
CA GLY A 125 -23.75 0.14 -10.32
C GLY A 125 -24.66 0.96 -9.39
N ASN A 126 -24.44 2.27 -9.27
CA ASN A 126 -25.14 3.15 -8.34
C ASN A 126 -25.70 4.38 -9.07
N ALA A 127 -26.83 4.91 -8.58
CA ALA A 127 -27.45 6.13 -9.14
C ALA A 127 -26.80 7.41 -8.59
N GLU A 128 -26.00 7.24 -7.54
CA GLU A 128 -25.32 8.28 -6.81
C GLU A 128 -23.98 8.65 -7.47
N THR A 129 -23.60 9.91 -7.33
CA THR A 129 -22.26 10.39 -7.70
C THR A 129 -21.45 10.71 -6.46
N MET A 130 -20.13 10.68 -6.61
CA MET A 130 -19.18 10.93 -5.54
C MET A 130 -18.32 12.16 -5.87
N THR A 131 -18.19 13.06 -4.92
CA THR A 131 -17.23 14.16 -4.97
C THR A 131 -16.46 14.19 -3.66
N ILE A 132 -15.17 14.48 -3.70
CA ILE A 132 -14.42 14.77 -2.48
C ILE A 132 -14.45 16.26 -2.21
N VAL A 133 -14.79 16.63 -0.98
CA VAL A 133 -14.95 18.02 -0.56
C VAL A 133 -14.28 18.25 0.79
N LYS A 134 -13.85 19.49 1.05
CA LYS A 134 -13.53 19.95 2.40
C LYS A 134 -14.82 20.49 3.02
N LEU A 135 -15.27 19.90 4.13
CA LEU A 135 -16.48 20.32 4.83
C LEU A 135 -16.12 21.33 5.93
N GLY A 136 -16.53 22.58 5.77
CA GLY A 136 -16.18 23.69 6.65
C GLY A 136 -14.67 23.75 6.89
N GLU A 137 -14.29 23.83 8.16
CA GLU A 137 -12.88 23.81 8.60
C GLU A 137 -12.41 22.43 9.07
N MET A 138 -13.06 21.35 8.65
CA MET A 138 -12.58 20.01 8.98
C MET A 138 -11.20 19.77 8.36
N PRO A 139 -10.24 19.23 9.15
CA PRO A 139 -8.87 19.00 8.67
C PRO A 139 -8.80 17.86 7.65
N THR A 140 -9.71 16.89 7.75
CA THR A 140 -9.78 15.75 6.84
C THR A 140 -10.87 15.96 5.80
N PRO A 141 -10.61 15.65 4.52
CA PRO A 141 -11.62 15.71 3.47
C PRO A 141 -12.73 14.68 3.72
N VAL A 142 -13.90 14.96 3.18
CA VAL A 142 -15.08 14.12 3.27
C VAL A 142 -15.56 13.73 1.89
N ILE A 143 -16.15 12.55 1.79
CA ILE A 143 -16.86 12.07 0.62
C ILE A 143 -18.27 12.67 0.66
N LYS A 144 -18.60 13.44 -0.37
CA LYS A 144 -19.95 13.91 -0.68
C LYS A 144 -20.58 12.94 -1.67
N VAL A 145 -21.51 12.11 -1.21
CA VAL A 145 -22.31 11.22 -2.05
C VAL A 145 -23.61 11.92 -2.39
N THR A 146 -23.92 12.11 -3.67
CA THR A 146 -25.06 12.91 -4.13
C THR A 146 -26.01 12.07 -4.98
N GLN A 147 -27.30 12.19 -4.71
CA GLN A 147 -28.37 11.61 -5.53
C GLN A 147 -29.33 12.71 -6.00
N ASN A 148 -29.71 12.64 -7.27
CA ASN A 148 -30.75 13.51 -7.82
C ASN A 148 -32.13 13.01 -7.36
N PHE A 149 -32.99 13.93 -6.89
CA PHE A 149 -34.34 13.65 -6.45
C PHE A 149 -35.34 14.60 -7.14
N GLY A 150 -36.30 14.03 -7.86
CA GLY A 150 -37.37 14.80 -8.53
C GLY A 150 -36.87 15.77 -9.62
N GLY A 151 -35.69 15.56 -10.18
CA GLY A 151 -35.13 16.33 -11.31
C GLY A 151 -34.59 17.74 -10.97
N GLN A 152 -35.04 18.35 -9.87
CA GLN A 152 -34.63 19.71 -9.49
C GLN A 152 -33.81 19.77 -8.19
N ARG A 153 -33.89 18.73 -7.35
CA ARG A 153 -33.21 18.69 -6.05
C ARG A 153 -32.11 17.63 -6.07
N LYS A 154 -31.06 17.92 -5.31
CA LYS A 154 -29.93 17.02 -5.03
C LYS A 154 -29.89 16.81 -3.54
N VAL A 155 -29.77 15.55 -3.13
CA VAL A 155 -29.58 15.19 -1.73
C VAL A 155 -28.18 14.61 -1.60
N SER A 156 -27.39 15.23 -0.73
CA SER A 156 -25.99 14.89 -0.53
C SER A 156 -25.75 14.43 0.90
N ALA A 157 -25.10 13.29 1.06
CA ALA A 157 -24.61 12.77 2.33
C ALA A 157 -23.11 13.02 2.42
N PHE A 158 -22.63 13.48 3.58
CA PHE A 158 -21.21 13.73 3.85
C PHE A 158 -20.68 12.73 4.86
N VAL A 159 -19.67 11.96 4.46
CA VAL A 159 -18.97 10.99 5.31
C VAL A 159 -17.46 11.21 5.25
N PRO A 160 -16.69 10.99 6.31
CA PRO A 160 -15.24 11.18 6.26
C PRO A 160 -14.59 10.22 5.26
N LEU A 161 -13.61 10.70 4.49
CA LEU A 161 -12.82 9.85 3.60
C LEU A 161 -12.05 8.79 4.40
N ILE A 162 -11.47 9.22 5.51
CA ILE A 162 -10.82 8.36 6.50
C ILE A 162 -11.36 8.71 7.89
N ALA A 163 -11.69 7.70 8.68
CA ALA A 163 -12.25 7.89 10.02
C ALA A 163 -11.24 8.45 11.03
N ASN A 164 -9.94 8.31 10.74
CA ASN A 164 -8.84 8.69 11.61
C ASN A 164 -7.96 9.76 10.94
N PRO A 165 -7.12 10.48 11.70
CA PRO A 165 -6.19 11.45 11.13
C PRO A 165 -5.26 10.84 10.07
N PRO A 166 -4.75 11.62 9.10
CA PRO A 166 -3.86 11.13 8.05
C PRO A 166 -2.63 10.39 8.58
N ASP A 167 -2.05 10.87 9.69
CA ASP A 167 -0.88 10.25 10.34
C ASP A 167 -1.17 8.82 10.83
N SER A 168 -2.44 8.48 11.06
CA SER A 168 -2.81 7.12 11.42
C SER A 168 -2.60 6.12 10.27
N LEU A 169 -2.57 6.60 9.01
CA LEU A 169 -2.28 5.77 7.84
C LEU A 169 -0.81 5.30 7.82
N LEU A 170 0.08 6.04 8.51
CA LEU A 170 1.49 5.68 8.66
C LEU A 170 1.73 4.68 9.79
N ARG A 171 0.72 4.38 10.62
CA ARG A 171 0.86 3.41 11.72
C ARG A 171 1.06 2.01 11.15
N GLY A 172 2.17 1.38 11.52
CA GLY A 172 2.57 0.06 10.99
C GLY A 172 3.36 0.12 9.70
N LEU A 173 3.60 1.32 9.16
CA LEU A 173 4.55 1.58 8.08
C LEU A 173 5.86 2.12 8.64
N LYS A 174 6.90 2.08 7.81
CA LYS A 174 8.21 2.67 8.13
C LYS A 174 8.09 4.20 8.18
N PRO A 175 8.91 4.92 8.97
CA PRO A 175 8.85 6.38 9.08
C PRO A 175 9.06 7.13 7.75
N THR A 176 9.76 6.51 6.80
CA THR A 176 9.99 7.03 5.44
C THR A 176 8.95 6.58 4.43
N ALA A 177 7.89 5.91 4.89
CA ALA A 177 6.78 5.52 4.05
C ALA A 177 5.88 6.71 3.74
N MET A 178 5.40 6.74 2.51
CA MET A 178 4.32 7.63 2.10
C MET A 178 3.06 6.83 1.85
N VAL A 179 1.91 7.45 2.14
CA VAL A 179 0.60 6.94 1.75
C VAL A 179 -0.16 8.06 1.06
N ARG A 180 -0.69 7.78 -0.12
CA ARG A 180 -1.47 8.72 -0.92
C ARG A 180 -2.81 8.10 -1.27
N LEU A 181 -3.87 8.85 -1.01
CA LEU A 181 -5.21 8.59 -1.53
C LEU A 181 -5.45 9.49 -2.73
N SER A 182 -5.69 8.86 -3.87
CA SER A 182 -6.04 9.52 -5.11
C SER A 182 -7.36 8.98 -5.63
N LEU A 183 -8.01 9.73 -6.50
CA LEU A 183 -9.16 9.22 -7.24
C LEU A 183 -8.69 8.41 -8.45
N THR A 184 -9.58 7.60 -9.02
CA THR A 184 -9.24 6.79 -10.20
C THR A 184 -8.87 7.62 -11.43
N ASN A 185 -9.24 8.90 -11.47
CA ASN A 185 -8.84 9.88 -12.47
C ASN A 185 -7.44 10.49 -12.22
N GLY A 186 -6.77 10.13 -11.11
CA GLY A 186 -5.43 10.61 -10.74
C GLY A 186 -5.41 11.84 -9.81
N THR A 187 -6.55 12.45 -9.49
CA THR A 187 -6.59 13.59 -8.56
C THR A 187 -6.16 13.13 -7.15
N SER A 188 -5.06 13.69 -6.62
CA SER A 188 -4.65 13.44 -5.24
C SER A 188 -5.56 14.18 -4.28
N VAL A 189 -6.06 13.47 -3.27
CA VAL A 189 -7.06 13.98 -2.33
C VAL A 189 -6.48 14.11 -0.93
N LEU A 190 -5.60 13.19 -0.56
CA LEU A 190 -4.97 13.14 0.74
C LEU A 190 -3.61 12.47 0.62
N SER A 191 -2.59 13.03 1.26
CA SER A 191 -1.30 12.38 1.45
C SER A 191 -0.93 12.39 2.94
N ALA A 192 -0.38 11.28 3.41
CA ALA A 192 0.32 11.19 4.67
C ALA A 192 1.82 11.11 4.36
N SER A 193 2.60 12.00 4.97
CA SER A 193 3.99 12.34 4.63
C SER A 193 4.17 13.08 3.28
N ASP A 194 5.42 13.41 2.94
CA ASP A 194 5.79 14.14 1.73
C ASP A 194 5.83 13.23 0.48
N PRO A 195 4.91 13.39 -0.48
CA PRO A 195 4.92 12.61 -1.72
C PRO A 195 6.02 13.05 -2.71
N ALA A 196 6.65 14.22 -2.52
CA ALA A 196 7.59 14.78 -3.48
C ALA A 196 8.82 13.89 -3.71
N ALA A 197 9.26 13.16 -2.68
CA ALA A 197 10.37 12.22 -2.80
C ALA A 197 10.03 11.02 -3.73
N PHE A 198 8.76 10.60 -3.74
CA PHE A 198 8.29 9.53 -4.61
C PHE A 198 7.98 10.03 -6.02
N ASP A 199 7.38 11.22 -6.15
CA ASP A 199 7.07 11.79 -7.46
C ASP A 199 8.33 12.20 -8.22
N ASN A 200 9.36 12.69 -7.51
CA ASN A 200 10.69 13.02 -8.05
C ASN A 200 11.69 11.87 -7.87
N ARG A 201 11.23 10.62 -7.99
CA ARG A 201 12.02 9.42 -7.67
C ARG A 201 13.34 9.25 -8.44
N GLY A 202 13.63 10.00 -9.50
CA GLY A 202 14.90 9.90 -10.24
C GLY A 202 15.37 8.45 -10.45
N ASP A 203 16.57 8.13 -9.96
CA ASP A 203 17.14 6.77 -9.89
C ASP A 203 16.90 6.05 -8.54
N THR A 204 16.24 6.69 -7.58
CA THR A 204 15.90 6.05 -6.30
C THR A 204 14.83 4.98 -6.49
N GLU A 205 15.15 3.76 -6.08
CA GLU A 205 14.23 2.64 -6.16
C GLU A 205 13.22 2.66 -4.99
N PHE A 206 11.94 2.51 -5.31
CA PHE A 206 10.86 2.44 -4.33
C PHE A 206 10.14 1.10 -4.40
N LEU A 207 9.79 0.57 -3.23
CA LEU A 207 8.78 -0.46 -3.09
C LEU A 207 7.44 0.23 -2.94
N SER A 208 6.47 -0.10 -3.79
CA SER A 208 5.10 0.42 -3.69
C SER A 208 4.07 -0.70 -3.68
N GLY A 209 2.95 -0.43 -3.02
CA GLY A 209 1.71 -1.20 -3.08
C GLY A 209 0.58 -0.26 -3.51
N GLN A 210 -0.38 -0.80 -4.26
CA GLN A 210 -1.54 -0.04 -4.68
C GLN A 210 -2.81 -0.88 -4.59
N SER A 211 -3.92 -0.24 -4.24
CA SER A 211 -5.22 -0.88 -4.15
C SER A 211 -6.32 0.10 -4.55
N ILE A 212 -7.42 -0.41 -5.10
CA ILE A 212 -8.61 0.37 -5.46
C ILE A 212 -9.75 -0.08 -4.55
N ALA A 213 -10.56 0.88 -4.08
CA ALA A 213 -11.69 0.65 -3.18
C ALA A 213 -12.91 0.02 -3.88
N GLY A 214 -12.72 -1.15 -4.50
CA GLY A 214 -13.77 -1.88 -5.22
C GLY A 214 -14.40 -1.02 -6.32
N GLU A 215 -15.69 -0.74 -6.17
CA GLU A 215 -16.47 0.12 -7.10
C GLU A 215 -16.31 1.61 -6.80
N ILE A 216 -15.84 1.97 -5.61
CA ILE A 216 -15.66 3.37 -5.23
C ILE A 216 -14.41 3.91 -5.94
N PRO A 217 -14.49 5.07 -6.63
CA PRO A 217 -13.39 5.56 -7.46
C PRO A 217 -12.26 6.22 -6.65
N VAL A 218 -11.79 5.53 -5.61
CA VAL A 218 -10.65 5.90 -4.75
C VAL A 218 -9.57 4.82 -4.85
N ARG A 219 -8.34 5.25 -5.02
CA ARG A 219 -7.12 4.44 -5.03
C ARG A 219 -6.25 4.83 -3.84
N ALA A 220 -5.72 3.84 -3.14
CA ALA A 220 -4.65 4.03 -2.17
C ALA A 220 -3.33 3.54 -2.76
N GLU A 221 -2.29 4.32 -2.54
CA GLU A 221 -0.92 3.99 -2.89
C GLU A 221 -0.04 4.19 -1.66
N ALA A 222 0.84 3.23 -1.38
CA ALA A 222 1.86 3.36 -0.36
C ALA A 222 3.22 3.07 -0.98
N ALA A 223 4.25 3.83 -0.62
CA ALA A 223 5.61 3.57 -1.08
C ALA A 223 6.67 3.86 -0.04
N VAL A 224 7.78 3.13 -0.13
CA VAL A 224 8.97 3.26 0.75
C VAL A 224 10.24 3.13 -0.10
N PRO A 225 11.29 3.95 0.13
CA PRO A 225 12.58 3.77 -0.52
C PRO A 225 13.21 2.41 -0.19
N PHE A 226 13.63 1.65 -1.20
CA PHE A 226 14.19 0.30 -0.99
C PHE A 226 15.47 0.33 -0.14
N ALA A 227 16.32 1.34 -0.31
CA ALA A 227 17.55 1.49 0.47
C ALA A 227 17.28 1.61 1.99
N MET A 228 16.24 2.34 2.37
CA MET A 228 15.84 2.48 3.78
C MET A 228 15.32 1.15 4.33
N VAL A 229 14.56 0.41 3.52
CA VAL A 229 14.06 -0.91 3.90
C VAL A 229 15.23 -1.90 4.03
N ARG A 230 16.16 -1.93 3.09
CA ARG A 230 17.34 -2.82 3.12
C ARG A 230 18.21 -2.58 4.35
N ALA A 231 18.38 -1.32 4.77
CA ALA A 231 19.16 -0.97 5.96
C ALA A 231 18.62 -1.64 7.24
N ASP A 232 17.30 -1.80 7.37
CA ASP A 232 16.68 -2.47 8.52
C ASP A 232 16.94 -3.99 8.56
N TYR A 233 17.42 -4.58 7.45
CA TYR A 233 17.76 -6.00 7.35
C TYR A 233 19.28 -6.26 7.43
N ALA A 234 20.09 -5.26 7.82
CA ALA A 234 21.55 -5.40 7.94
C ALA A 234 21.98 -6.52 8.89
N ASP A 235 21.26 -6.75 10.00
CA ASP A 235 21.55 -7.86 10.91
C ASP A 235 21.30 -9.22 10.24
N LEU A 236 20.28 -9.31 9.39
CA LEU A 236 19.95 -10.53 8.65
C LEU A 236 21.03 -10.81 7.59
N ASP A 237 21.50 -9.77 6.92
CA ASP A 237 22.63 -9.84 5.98
C ASP A 237 23.90 -10.39 6.64
N ALA A 238 24.27 -9.87 7.81
CA ALA A 238 25.40 -10.37 8.58
C ALA A 238 25.23 -11.86 8.94
N SER A 239 24.05 -12.26 9.39
CA SER A 239 23.77 -13.66 9.76
C SER A 239 23.85 -14.61 8.56
N PHE A 240 23.29 -14.24 7.41
CA PHE A 240 23.35 -15.04 6.18
C PHE A 240 24.76 -15.11 5.62
N THR A 241 25.52 -14.03 5.69
CA THR A 241 26.93 -14.01 5.28
C THR A 241 27.76 -14.95 6.13
N ILE A 242 27.57 -14.99 7.46
CA ILE A 242 28.27 -15.94 8.35
C ILE A 242 27.93 -17.39 7.97
N VAL A 243 26.64 -17.69 7.76
CA VAL A 243 26.20 -19.04 7.35
C VAL A 243 26.75 -19.42 5.98
N ALA A 244 26.76 -18.49 5.02
CA ALA A 244 27.33 -18.70 3.70
C ALA A 244 28.84 -18.99 3.79
N CYS A 245 29.59 -18.22 4.59
CA CYS A 245 31.01 -18.46 4.84
C CYS A 245 31.27 -19.83 5.47
N LEU A 246 30.44 -20.25 6.43
CA LEU A 246 30.55 -21.60 7.03
C LEU A 246 30.26 -22.71 6.02
N MET A 247 29.24 -22.54 5.16
CA MET A 247 28.94 -23.50 4.08
C MET A 247 30.06 -23.57 3.04
N SER A 248 30.60 -22.42 2.63
CA SER A 248 31.76 -22.33 1.74
C SER A 248 32.99 -23.02 2.33
N GLY A 249 33.27 -22.79 3.63
CA GLY A 249 34.35 -23.45 4.35
C GLY A 249 34.16 -24.97 4.42
N ALA A 250 32.96 -25.44 4.76
CA ALA A 250 32.64 -26.87 4.78
C ALA A 250 32.78 -27.50 3.39
N PHE A 251 32.33 -26.82 2.33
CA PHE A 251 32.45 -27.29 0.95
C PHE A 251 33.92 -27.39 0.51
N LEU A 252 34.76 -26.41 0.87
CA LEU A 252 36.21 -26.46 0.62
C LEU A 252 36.89 -27.60 1.39
N ILE A 253 36.51 -27.83 2.65
CA ILE A 253 37.06 -28.95 3.43
C ILE A 253 36.67 -30.29 2.78
N LEU A 254 35.41 -30.43 2.35
CA LEU A 254 34.94 -31.64 1.67
C LEU A 254 35.63 -31.85 0.32
N SER A 255 35.83 -30.80 -0.47
CA SER A 255 36.54 -30.89 -1.76
C SER A 255 38.02 -31.27 -1.55
N LEU A 256 38.68 -30.69 -0.55
CA LEU A 256 40.05 -31.07 -0.17
C LEU A 256 40.13 -32.53 0.32
N GLN A 257 39.19 -32.97 1.16
CA GLN A 257 39.13 -34.36 1.61
C GLN A 257 38.88 -35.33 0.45
N TYR A 258 38.03 -34.94 -0.51
CA TYR A 258 37.78 -35.72 -1.72
C TYR A 258 39.04 -35.86 -2.58
N VAL A 259 39.77 -34.77 -2.80
CA VAL A 259 41.06 -34.79 -3.53
C VAL A 259 42.11 -35.64 -2.78
N ARG A 260 42.20 -35.53 -1.46
CA ARG A 260 43.10 -36.35 -0.63
C ARG A 260 42.75 -37.84 -0.69
N ARG A 261 41.47 -38.21 -0.63
CA ARG A 261 41.02 -39.63 -0.70
C ARG A 261 41.12 -40.23 -2.09
N SER A 262 41.01 -39.42 -3.15
CA SER A 262 40.98 -39.91 -4.53
C SER A 262 42.34 -40.33 -5.10
N LYS A 263 43.44 -40.31 -4.30
CA LYS A 263 44.80 -40.76 -4.69
C LYS A 263 45.11 -40.40 -6.13
N LEU A 264 45.07 -39.11 -6.46
CA LEU A 264 45.53 -38.65 -7.76
C LEU A 264 47.06 -38.85 -7.80
N PRO A 265 47.58 -39.70 -8.71
CA PRO A 265 48.97 -40.17 -8.70
C PRO A 265 50.02 -39.10 -9.01
N ALA A 266 49.62 -37.82 -9.03
CA ALA A 266 50.51 -36.69 -9.29
C ALA A 266 51.15 -36.12 -8.01
N PHE A 267 50.49 -36.23 -6.85
CA PHE A 267 51.06 -35.72 -5.59
C PHE A 267 52.13 -36.64 -4.97
N ASP A 268 52.14 -37.93 -5.33
CA ASP A 268 53.21 -38.86 -4.95
C ASP A 268 54.47 -38.69 -5.81
N LEU A 269 54.40 -38.01 -6.96
CA LEU A 269 55.59 -37.73 -7.79
C LEU A 269 56.43 -36.59 -7.21
N GLU A 270 55.83 -35.52 -6.68
CA GLU A 270 56.58 -34.48 -5.95
C GLU A 270 57.18 -35.02 -4.66
N ARG A 271 56.45 -35.87 -3.94
CA ARG A 271 56.94 -36.48 -2.70
C ARG A 271 58.00 -37.57 -2.94
N ALA A 272 57.95 -38.27 -4.07
CA ALA A 272 59.01 -39.19 -4.48
C ALA A 272 60.27 -38.47 -4.95
N ILE A 273 60.15 -37.29 -5.59
CA ILE A 273 61.31 -36.47 -5.99
C ILE A 273 61.97 -35.79 -4.78
N GLU A 274 61.21 -35.39 -3.75
CA GLU A 274 61.78 -34.90 -2.48
C GLU A 274 62.37 -36.00 -1.59
N ALA A 275 61.91 -37.25 -1.73
CA ALA A 275 62.39 -38.39 -0.93
C ALA A 275 63.57 -39.17 -1.56
N GLY A 276 63.99 -38.81 -2.78
CA GLY A 276 65.13 -39.39 -3.49
C GLY A 276 64.75 -40.26 -4.68
#